data_AF-A0A1M6CVY2-F1
#
_entry.id   AF-A0A1M6CVY2-F1
#
_cell.length_a   1.000
_cell.length_b   1.000
_cell.length_c   1.000
_cell.angle_alpha   90.00
_cell.angle_beta   90.00
_cell.angle_gamma   90.00
#
_symmetry.space_group_name_H-M   'P 1'
#
loop_
_entity.id
_entity.type
_entity.pdbx_description
1 polymer ?
#
loop_
_entity_poly.entity_id
_entity_poly.type
_entity_poly.pdbx_seq_one_letter_code
_entity_poly.pdbx_strand_id
1 'polypeptide(L)' 'MSTCAECRSFFLREDEPGQGDCVRRVVDPRQAFYQSKPVREDNDASGCESFQKK' A
#
# COMPACT_ATOMS: atom_id res chain seq x y z
N MET A 1 -13.30 -2.90 -10.28
CA MET A 1 -12.91 -2.08 -9.10
C MET A 1 -11.47 -2.43 -8.81
N SER A 2 -10.59 -1.44 -8.65
CA SER A 2 -9.18 -1.67 -8.35
C SER A 2 -9.03 -2.04 -6.87
N THR A 3 -8.22 -3.05 -6.56
CA THR A 3 -7.97 -3.47 -5.16
C THR A 3 -6.56 -3.11 -4.71
N CYS A 4 -6.31 -3.15 -3.40
CA CYS A 4 -4.96 -2.94 -2.86
C CYS A 4 -3.94 -3.96 -3.41
N ALA A 5 -4.33 -5.21 -3.69
CA ALA A 5 -3.45 -6.22 -4.29
C ALA A 5 -2.81 -5.76 -5.62
N GLU A 6 -3.57 -5.01 -6.41
CA GLU A 6 -3.18 -4.47 -7.72
C GLU A 6 -2.30 -3.21 -7.61
N CYS A 7 -2.06 -2.69 -6.40
CA CYS A 7 -1.31 -1.46 -6.17
C CYS A 7 0.20 -1.74 -6.02
N ARG A 8 1.06 -1.01 -6.73
CA ARG A 8 2.53 -1.11 -6.66
C ARG A 8 3.10 -0.94 -5.26
N SER A 9 2.40 -0.19 -4.41
CA SER A 9 2.76 0.01 -3.01
C SER A 9 2.35 -1.13 -2.07
N PHE A 10 1.62 -2.14 -2.54
CA PHE A 10 1.16 -3.26 -1.72
C PHE A 10 2.15 -4.43 -1.74
N PHE A 11 2.62 -4.80 -0.54
CA PHE A 11 3.51 -5.92 -0.28
C PHE A 11 2.81 -6.93 0.63
N LEU A 12 2.59 -8.15 0.16
CA LEU A 12 1.93 -9.20 0.93
C LEU A 12 2.77 -9.59 2.17
N ARG A 13 2.14 -9.80 3.32
CA ARG A 13 2.80 -10.31 4.52
C ARG A 13 2.71 -11.83 4.55
N GLU A 14 3.84 -12.50 4.67
CA GLU A 14 3.91 -13.97 4.66
C GLU A 14 3.24 -14.59 5.90
N ASP A 15 3.29 -13.88 7.04
CA ASP A 15 2.76 -14.35 8.31
C ASP A 15 1.23 -14.19 8.43
N GLU A 16 0.61 -13.35 7.58
CA GLU A 16 -0.82 -13.00 7.66
C GLU A 16 -1.48 -13.13 6.28
N PRO A 17 -2.04 -14.31 5.94
CA PRO A 17 -2.71 -14.53 4.67
C PRO A 17 -3.83 -13.51 4.42
N GLY A 18 -3.79 -12.87 3.25
CA GLY A 18 -4.75 -11.82 2.85
C GLY A 18 -4.45 -10.42 3.40
N GLN A 19 -3.39 -10.24 4.18
CA GLN A 19 -2.90 -8.93 4.60
C GLN A 19 -1.60 -8.57 3.91
N GLY A 20 -1.42 -7.28 3.66
CA GLY A 20 -0.18 -6.71 3.15
C GLY A 20 0.07 -5.33 3.71
N ASP A 21 1.29 -4.84 3.50
CA ASP A 21 1.69 -3.50 3.85
C ASP A 21 1.58 -2.58 2.62
N CYS A 22 0.84 -1.48 2.78
CA CYS A 22 0.86 -0.34 1.87
C CYS A 22 2.07 0.54 2.22
N VAL A 23 3.14 0.39 1.44
CA VAL A 23 4.41 1.09 1.64
C VAL A 23 4.48 2.32 0.75
N ARG A 24 4.69 3.49 1.37
CA ARG A 24 4.78 4.77 0.67
C ARG A 24 6.00 5.55 1.10
N ARG A 25 6.67 6.19 0.14
CA ARG A 25 7.73 7.16 0.41
C ARG A 25 7.10 8.51 0.73
N VAL A 26 7.49 9.08 1.87
CA VAL A 26 7.13 10.43 2.28
C VAL A 26 8.40 11.25 2.33
N VAL A 27 8.33 12.47 1.80
CA VAL A 27 9.42 13.44 1.87
C VAL A 27 8.90 14.62 2.66
N ASP A 28 9.52 14.88 3.80
CA ASP A 28 9.27 16.10 4.57
C ASP A 28 10.47 17.08 4.41
N PRO A 29 10.40 18.29 4.97
CA PRO A 29 11.50 19.26 4.85
C PRO A 29 12.83 18.84 5.47
N ARG A 30 12.87 17.77 6.28
CA ARG A 30 14.06 17.27 6.97
C ARG A 30 14.66 16.06 6.27
N GLN A 31 13.85 15.09 5.89
CA GLN A 31 14.31 13.84 5.30
C GLN A 31 13.21 13.10 4.53
N ALA A 32 13.66 12.16 3.69
CA ALA A 32 12.79 11.16 3.10
C ALA A 32 12.74 9.92 3.98
N PHE A 33 11.55 9.37 4.17
CA PHE A 33 11.33 8.14 4.91
C PHE A 33 10.22 7.31 4.27
N TYR A 34 10.11 6.05 4.67
CA TYR A 34 9.03 5.17 4.24
C TYR A 34 8.06 4.94 5.39
N GLN A 35 6.77 4.96 5.08
CA GLN A 35 5.71 4.57 5.99
C GLN A 35 5.08 3.28 5.46
N SER A 36 4.84 2.32 6.34
CA SER A 36 4.01 1.15 6.06
C SER A 36 2.69 1.25 6.81
N LYS A 37 1.61 0.82 6.16
CA LYS A 37 0.29 0.69 6.77
C LYS A 37 -0.28 -0.69 6.41
N PRO A 38 -0.68 -1.52 7.39
CA PRO A 38 -1.33 -2.79 7.09
C PRO A 38 -2.70 -2.55 6.42
N VAL A 39 -2.96 -3.25 5.33
CA VAL A 39 -4.20 -3.23 4.56
C VAL A 39 -4.52 -4.65 4.08
N ARG A 40 -5.79 -4.93 3.77
CA ARG A 40 -6.17 -6.19 3.13
C ARG A 40 -5.98 -6.12 1.63
N GLU A 41 -5.73 -7.27 1.01
CA GLU A 41 -5.52 -7.38 -0.43
C GLU A 41 -6.78 -7.02 -1.24
N ASP A 42 -7.96 -7.30 -0.69
CA ASP A 42 -9.29 -7.12 -1.29
C ASP A 42 -9.91 -5.73 -1.03
N ASN A 43 -9.24 -4.88 -0.23
CA ASN A 43 -9.71 -3.53 0.03
C ASN A 43 -9.85 -2.74 -1.28
N ASP A 44 -10.97 -2.02 -1.41
CA ASP A 44 -11.21 -1.14 -2.56
C ASP A 44 -10.19 0.01 -2.57
N ALA A 45 -9.48 0.13 -3.69
CA ALA A 45 -8.50 1.16 -3.94
C ALA A 45 -8.99 2.20 -4.97
N SER A 46 -10.25 2.11 -5.42
CA SER A 46 -10.80 3.02 -6.43
C SER A 46 -10.77 4.50 -6.03
N GLY A 47 -10.90 4.79 -4.73
CA GLY A 47 -10.79 6.15 -4.16
C GLY A 47 -9.42 6.49 -3.56
N CYS A 48 -8.40 5.64 -3.73
CA CYS A 48 -7.09 5.85 -3.11
C CYS A 48 -6.21 6.77 -3.97
N GLU A 49 -5.92 7.97 -3.47
CA GLU A 49 -5.07 8.96 -4.16
C GLU A 49 -3.64 8.48 -4.43
N SER A 50 -3.15 7.52 -3.64
CA SER A 50 -1.82 6.92 -3.79
C SER A 50 -1.83 5.65 -4.64
N PHE A 51 -2.98 5.23 -5.18
CA PHE A 51 -3.06 4.02 -5.97
C PHE A 51 -2.25 4.15 -7.27
N GLN A 52 -1.36 3.19 -7.48
CA GLN A 52 -0.60 3.04 -8.71
C GLN A 52 -0.71 1.60 -9.14
N LYS A 53 -1.30 1.34 -10.30
CA LYS A 53 -1.46 -0.02 -10.81
C LYS A 53 -0.07 -0.66 -11.02
N LYS A 54 0.09 -1.91 -10.56
CA LYS A 54 1.28 -2.74 -10.82
C LYS A 54 1.50 -2.96 -12.32
#